data_AF-A0A4Z2ED62-F1
#
_entry.id   AF-A0A4Z2ED62-F1
#
_cell.length_a   1.000
_cell.length_b   1.000
_cell.length_c   1.000
_cell.angle_alpha   90.00
_cell.angle_beta   90.00
_cell.angle_gamma   90.00
#
_symmetry.space_group_name_H-M   'P 1'
#
loop_
_entity.id
_entity.type
_entity.pdbx_description
1 polymer ?
#
loop_
_entity_poly.entity_id
_entity_poly.type
_entity_poly.pdbx_seq_one_letter_code
_entity_poly.pdbx_strand_id
1 'polypeptide(L)'
;MRLLPVAASLSLAVAVAYYVYTPLPDAIQEPWKLLLLDAGFRTMMHLASLKSWLGFDHYITSIRQSSEGFDGMMEGLVGSGSGGGVMPGVKVSDITFAGVPVRVYEPPAGGEGHLRRGVMYFHGGGWALGTGSE
;
A
#
# COMPACT_ATOMS: atom_id res chain seq x y z
N MET A 1 16.38 40.11 -15.74
CA MET A 1 15.35 39.08 -15.49
C MET A 1 16.05 37.73 -15.38
N ARG A 2 15.80 36.95 -14.31
CA ARG A 2 16.50 35.68 -14.07
C ARG A 2 15.84 34.56 -14.90
N LEU A 3 16.17 34.47 -16.18
CA LEU A 3 15.56 33.52 -17.12
C LEU A 3 15.94 32.05 -16.83
N LEU A 4 17.17 31.81 -16.38
CA LEU A 4 17.68 30.48 -16.02
C LEU A 4 16.86 29.75 -14.95
N PRO A 5 16.61 30.33 -13.76
CA PRO A 5 15.82 29.64 -12.74
C PRO A 5 14.36 29.42 -13.16
N VAL A 6 13.80 30.32 -13.98
CA VAL A 6 12.44 30.16 -14.52
C VAL A 6 12.37 29.00 -15.51
N ALA A 7 13.35 28.88 -16.40
CA ALA A 7 13.42 27.76 -17.33
C ALA A 7 13.65 26.42 -16.60
N ALA A 8 14.50 26.41 -15.56
CA ALA A 8 14.76 25.23 -14.75
C ALA A 8 13.53 24.78 -13.96
N SER A 9 12.80 25.71 -13.32
CA SER A 9 11.59 25.38 -12.57
C SER A 9 10.47 24.87 -13.49
N LEU A 10 10.28 25.49 -14.65
CA LEU A 10 9.31 25.03 -15.64
C LEU A 10 9.65 23.60 -16.14
N SER A 11 10.91 23.37 -16.47
CA SER A 11 11.38 22.05 -16.94
C SER A 11 11.17 20.97 -15.88
N LEU A 12 11.49 21.28 -14.62
CA LEU A 12 11.28 20.37 -13.49
C LEU A 12 9.78 20.07 -13.29
N ALA A 13 8.92 21.09 -13.34
CA ALA A 13 7.48 20.92 -13.20
C ALA A 13 6.91 20.02 -14.31
N VAL A 14 7.33 20.23 -15.57
CA VAL A 14 6.93 19.38 -16.70
C VAL A 14 7.41 17.94 -16.52
N ALA A 15 8.65 17.74 -16.07
CA ALA A 15 9.19 16.40 -15.84
C ALA A 15 8.44 15.66 -14.72
N VAL A 16 8.11 16.35 -13.63
CA VAL A 16 7.30 15.79 -12.52
C VAL A 16 5.89 15.45 -13.00
N ALA A 17 5.24 16.36 -13.73
CA ALA A 17 3.91 16.11 -14.28
C ALA A 17 3.90 14.89 -15.21
N TYR A 18 4.90 14.78 -16.08
CA TYR A 18 5.07 13.63 -16.97
C TYR A 18 5.29 12.32 -16.20
N TYR A 19 6.13 12.35 -15.16
CA TYR A 19 6.43 11.16 -14.36
C TYR A 19 5.23 10.67 -13.53
N VAL A 20 4.40 11.59 -13.04
CA VAL A 20 3.17 11.27 -12.31
C VAL A 20 2.07 10.78 -13.27
N TYR A 21 2.00 11.33 -14.47
CA TYR A 21 0.94 11.02 -15.42
C TYR A 21 1.14 9.67 -16.09
N THR A 22 0.28 8.72 -15.77
CA THR A 22 0.10 7.45 -16.49
C THR A 22 -1.37 7.35 -16.89
N PRO A 23 -1.73 7.24 -18.17
CA PRO A 23 -3.15 7.29 -18.55
C PRO A 23 -3.92 6.13 -17.89
N LEU A 24 -4.93 6.48 -17.10
CA LEU A 24 -5.84 5.53 -16.45
C LEU A 24 -7.21 5.54 -17.15
N PRO A 25 -7.95 4.42 -17.12
CA PRO A 25 -9.32 4.39 -17.63
C PRO A 25 -10.24 5.34 -16.87
N ASP A 26 -11.19 5.97 -17.58
CA ASP A 26 -12.15 6.94 -17.02
C ASP A 26 -13.10 6.34 -15.97
N ALA A 27 -13.17 5.02 -15.85
CA ALA A 27 -13.99 4.32 -14.86
C ALA A 27 -13.48 4.45 -13.42
N ILE A 28 -12.22 4.87 -13.23
CA ILE A 28 -11.63 5.05 -11.90
C ILE A 28 -12.15 6.35 -11.28
N GLN A 29 -12.79 6.23 -10.10
CA GLN A 29 -13.36 7.37 -9.39
C GLN A 29 -12.31 8.40 -8.93
N GLU A 30 -11.15 7.94 -8.47
CA GLU A 30 -10.09 8.80 -7.91
C GLU A 30 -8.73 8.55 -8.59
N PRO A 31 -8.58 8.88 -9.89
CA PRO A 31 -7.41 8.52 -10.68
C PRO A 31 -6.13 9.17 -10.13
N TRP A 32 -6.20 10.43 -9.69
CA TRP A 32 -5.05 11.16 -9.16
C TRP A 32 -4.41 10.49 -7.94
N LYS A 33 -5.19 9.82 -7.08
CA LYS A 33 -4.64 9.08 -5.92
C LYS A 33 -3.82 7.88 -6.39
N LEU A 34 -4.34 7.16 -7.39
CA LEU A 34 -3.63 6.02 -7.98
C LEU A 34 -2.36 6.47 -8.71
N LEU A 35 -2.42 7.59 -9.43
CA LEU A 35 -1.24 8.16 -10.10
C LEU A 35 -0.13 8.54 -9.12
N LEU A 36 -0.47 9.21 -8.02
CA LEU A 36 0.49 9.57 -6.99
C LEU A 36 1.07 8.33 -6.30
N LEU A 37 0.22 7.34 -5.99
CA LEU A 37 0.64 6.09 -5.37
C LEU A 37 1.61 5.31 -6.27
N ASP A 38 1.27 5.15 -7.55
CA ASP A 38 2.08 4.49 -8.57
C ASP A 38 3.42 5.22 -8.82
N ALA A 39 3.40 6.55 -8.96
CA ALA A 39 4.61 7.36 -9.04
C ALA A 39 5.48 7.22 -7.79
N GLY A 40 4.87 7.11 -6.60
CA GLY A 40 5.56 6.81 -5.35
C GLY A 40 6.29 5.47 -5.40
N PHE A 41 5.59 4.39 -5.78
CA PHE A 41 6.19 3.06 -5.91
C PHE A 41 7.34 3.03 -6.93
N ARG A 42 7.17 3.63 -8.12
CA ARG A 42 8.25 3.74 -9.10
C ARG A 42 9.47 4.45 -8.53
N THR A 43 9.26 5.56 -7.81
CA THR A 43 10.35 6.37 -7.24
C THR A 43 11.12 5.57 -6.22
N MET A 44 10.41 4.83 -5.36
CA MET A 44 11.01 3.95 -4.36
C MET A 44 11.86 2.86 -5.02
N MET A 45 11.35 2.20 -6.06
CA MET A 45 12.10 1.16 -6.79
C MET A 45 13.35 1.74 -7.48
N HIS A 46 13.24 2.92 -8.08
CA HIS A 46 14.40 3.62 -8.63
C HIS A 46 15.43 3.97 -7.55
N LEU A 47 14.99 4.46 -6.39
CA LEU A 47 15.88 4.80 -5.28
C LEU A 47 16.58 3.56 -4.71
N ALA A 48 15.86 2.44 -4.55
CA ALA A 48 16.43 1.17 -4.12
C ALA A 48 17.49 0.66 -5.11
N SER A 49 17.21 0.76 -6.42
CA SER A 49 18.17 0.39 -7.45
C SER A 49 19.41 1.29 -7.44
N LEU A 50 19.25 2.60 -7.24
CA LEU A 50 20.35 3.56 -7.14
C LEU A 50 21.22 3.29 -5.91
N LYS A 51 20.59 3.02 -4.75
CA LYS A 51 21.29 2.66 -3.51
C LYS A 51 22.13 1.40 -3.72
N SER A 52 21.57 0.39 -4.38
CA SER A 52 22.29 -0.85 -4.70
C SER A 52 23.44 -0.60 -5.67
N TRP A 53 23.22 0.20 -6.72
CA TRP A 53 24.25 0.56 -7.69
C TRP A 53 25.42 1.33 -7.06
N LEU A 54 25.15 2.20 -6.09
CA LEU A 54 26.16 2.92 -5.31
C LEU A 54 26.92 2.02 -4.31
N GLY A 55 26.57 0.73 -4.20
CA GLY A 55 27.26 -0.24 -3.35
C GLY A 55 26.85 -0.21 -1.88
N PHE A 56 25.78 0.51 -1.52
CA PHE A 56 25.33 0.59 -0.13
C PHE A 56 24.62 -0.68 0.36
N ASP A 57 24.03 -1.47 -0.54
CA ASP A 57 23.33 -2.71 -0.17
C ASP A 57 23.05 -3.63 -1.38
N HIS A 58 22.64 -4.87 -1.11
CA HIS A 58 22.09 -5.78 -2.12
C HIS A 58 20.64 -5.40 -2.45
N TYR A 59 20.24 -5.56 -3.72
CA TYR A 59 18.93 -5.15 -4.24
C TYR A 59 17.74 -5.65 -3.40
N ILE A 60 17.77 -6.92 -2.98
CA ILE A 60 16.69 -7.53 -2.18
C ILE A 60 16.59 -6.89 -0.79
N THR A 61 17.72 -6.66 -0.12
CA THR A 61 17.76 -6.00 1.19
C THR A 61 17.28 -4.56 1.10
N SER A 62 17.66 -3.85 0.02
CA SER A 62 17.22 -2.48 -0.22
C SER A 62 15.71 -2.39 -0.48
N ILE A 63 15.13 -3.34 -1.21
CA ILE A 63 13.68 -3.39 -1.43
C ILE A 63 12.95 -3.63 -0.12
N ARG A 64 13.40 -4.60 0.68
CA ARG A 64 12.77 -4.90 1.97
C ARG A 64 12.83 -3.71 2.93
N GLN A 65 13.98 -3.05 3.04
CA GLN A 65 14.10 -1.83 3.86
C GLN A 65 13.19 -0.72 3.33
N SER A 66 13.02 -0.62 2.01
CA SER A 66 12.12 0.38 1.43
C SER A 66 10.65 0.07 1.69
N SER A 67 10.23 -1.20 1.69
CA SER A 67 8.85 -1.58 2.02
C SER A 67 8.56 -1.33 3.50
N GLU A 68 9.47 -1.71 4.40
CA GLU A 68 9.36 -1.43 5.83
C GLU A 68 9.30 0.09 6.10
N GLY A 69 10.14 0.88 5.40
CA GLY A 69 10.11 2.34 5.49
C GLY A 69 8.84 2.97 4.92
N PHE A 70 8.28 2.39 3.84
CA PHE A 70 7.02 2.84 3.24
C PHE A 70 5.84 2.57 4.17
N ASP A 71 5.76 1.37 4.75
CA ASP A 71 4.71 1.03 5.73
C ASP A 71 4.76 1.98 6.92
N GLY A 72 5.95 2.22 7.50
CA GLY A 72 6.10 3.18 8.59
C GLY A 72 5.77 4.63 8.21
N MET A 73 6.12 5.07 6.99
CA MET A 73 5.74 6.38 6.48
C MET A 73 4.21 6.50 6.32
N MET A 74 3.57 5.46 5.77
CA MET A 74 2.14 5.45 5.52
C MET A 74 1.33 5.37 6.82
N GLU A 75 1.80 4.60 7.80
CA GLU A 75 1.28 4.58 9.16
C GLU A 75 1.38 5.97 9.82
N GLY A 76 2.49 6.69 9.60
CA GLY A 76 2.65 8.07 10.07
C GLY A 76 1.75 9.10 9.37
N LEU A 77 1.42 8.90 8.10
CA LEU A 77 0.60 9.84 7.31
C LEU A 77 -0.91 9.61 7.46
N VAL A 78 -1.34 8.35 7.52
CA VAL A 78 -2.76 7.96 7.61
C VAL A 78 -3.19 7.77 9.06
N GLY A 79 -2.22 7.80 9.99
CA GLY A 79 -2.40 7.33 11.36
C GLY A 79 -2.46 5.80 11.37
N SER A 80 -2.07 5.19 12.49
CA SER A 80 -2.53 3.83 12.79
C SER A 80 -4.05 3.90 12.73
N GLY A 81 -4.60 3.37 11.65
CA GLY A 81 -6.02 3.13 11.49
C GLY A 81 -6.42 2.02 12.45
N SER A 82 -6.22 2.22 13.75
CA SER A 82 -6.95 1.62 14.87
C SER A 82 -8.41 2.11 14.80
N GLY A 83 -8.99 2.09 13.61
CA GLY A 83 -10.40 1.89 13.41
C GLY A 83 -10.68 0.40 13.54
N GLY A 84 -10.31 -0.19 14.67
CA GLY A 84 -11.07 -1.28 15.28
C GLY A 84 -12.46 -0.75 15.61
N GLY A 85 -13.18 -0.25 14.60
CA GLY A 85 -14.61 -0.12 14.64
C GLY A 85 -15.09 -1.54 14.75
N VAL A 86 -15.26 -2.00 15.99
CA VAL A 86 -16.01 -3.20 16.31
C VAL A 86 -17.34 -3.01 15.59
N MET A 87 -17.46 -3.59 14.40
CA MET A 87 -18.70 -3.56 13.66
C MET A 87 -19.72 -4.23 14.58
N PRO A 88 -20.75 -3.51 15.05
CA PRO A 88 -21.65 -4.04 16.06
C PRO A 88 -22.20 -5.40 15.60
N GLY A 89 -21.90 -6.45 16.36
CA GLY A 89 -22.38 -7.79 16.10
C GLY A 89 -21.44 -8.73 15.33
N VAL A 90 -20.31 -8.28 14.76
CA VAL A 90 -19.32 -9.19 14.16
C VAL A 90 -18.31 -9.63 15.22
N LYS A 91 -18.25 -10.93 15.50
CA LYS A 91 -17.21 -11.51 16.35
C LYS A 91 -15.94 -11.69 15.53
N VAL A 92 -14.84 -11.13 16.02
CA VAL A 92 -13.53 -11.23 15.38
C VAL A 92 -12.62 -12.09 16.25
N SER A 93 -11.93 -13.05 15.65
CA SER A 93 -10.95 -13.87 16.34
C SER A 93 -9.75 -14.19 15.46
N ASP A 94 -8.55 -14.09 16.03
CA ASP A 94 -7.32 -14.53 15.39
C ASP A 94 -7.04 -16.00 15.74
N ILE A 95 -6.88 -16.82 14.71
CA ILE A 95 -6.66 -18.27 14.82
C ILE A 95 -5.54 -18.73 13.87
N THR A 96 -5.19 -20.01 13.94
CA THR A 96 -4.18 -20.60 13.07
C THR A 96 -4.77 -21.75 12.27
N PHE A 97 -4.66 -21.69 10.94
CA PHE A 97 -4.99 -22.80 10.05
C PHE A 97 -3.71 -23.40 9.49
N ALA A 98 -3.42 -24.66 9.82
CA ALA A 98 -2.22 -25.37 9.33
C ALA A 98 -0.91 -24.59 9.53
N GLY A 99 -0.77 -23.85 10.63
CA GLY A 99 0.40 -23.01 10.92
C GLY A 99 0.34 -21.58 10.34
N VAL A 100 -0.67 -21.24 9.54
CA VAL A 100 -0.85 -19.90 8.98
C VAL A 100 -1.77 -19.06 9.88
N PRO A 101 -1.36 -17.87 10.34
CA PRO A 101 -2.21 -16.96 11.11
C PRO A 101 -3.32 -16.40 10.22
N VAL A 102 -4.56 -16.44 10.72
CA VAL A 102 -5.76 -15.99 10.01
C VAL A 102 -6.70 -15.28 10.97
N ARG A 103 -7.25 -14.15 10.52
CA ARG A 103 -8.34 -13.46 11.21
C ARG A 103 -9.69 -13.93 10.69
N VAL A 104 -10.56 -14.38 11.59
CA VAL A 104 -11.91 -14.86 11.28
C VAL A 104 -12.95 -13.83 11.72
N TYR A 105 -13.88 -13.54 10.82
CA TYR A 105 -15.02 -12.68 11.06
C TYR A 105 -16.29 -13.53 11.06
N GLU A 106 -16.92 -13.65 12.22
CA GLU A 106 -18.17 -14.37 12.41
C GLU A 106 -19.33 -13.37 12.51
N PRO A 107 -20.37 -13.47 11.67
CA PRO A 107 -21.54 -12.60 11.78
C PRO A 107 -22.34 -12.90 13.07
N PRO A 108 -23.18 -11.96 13.55
CA PRO A 108 -23.95 -12.14 14.77
C PRO A 108 -24.85 -13.37 14.70
N ALA A 109 -25.22 -13.90 15.88
CA ALA A 109 -26.05 -15.11 16.00
C ALA A 109 -27.31 -15.01 15.12
N GLY A 110 -27.57 -16.05 14.32
CA GLY A 110 -28.63 -16.03 13.29
C GLY A 110 -28.58 -17.19 12.31
N GLY A 111 -28.09 -18.35 12.74
CA GLY A 111 -27.87 -19.46 11.81
C GLY A 111 -27.45 -20.76 12.47
N GLU A 112 -27.88 -20.96 13.72
CA GLU A 112 -27.78 -22.24 14.39
C GLU A 112 -28.63 -23.25 13.61
N GLY A 113 -28.03 -24.38 13.21
CA GLY A 113 -28.73 -25.47 12.53
C GLY A 113 -28.59 -25.54 10.99
N HIS A 114 -27.86 -24.63 10.34
CA HIS A 114 -27.58 -24.73 8.90
C HIS A 114 -26.15 -24.32 8.52
N LEU A 115 -25.60 -24.95 7.48
CA LEU A 115 -24.27 -24.59 6.94
C LEU A 115 -24.32 -23.19 6.33
N ARG A 116 -23.35 -22.36 6.68
CA ARG A 116 -23.19 -21.00 6.14
C ARG A 116 -22.11 -21.00 5.05
N ARG A 117 -22.20 -20.04 4.12
CA ARG A 117 -21.15 -19.80 3.13
C ARG A 117 -19.96 -19.14 3.81
N GLY A 118 -18.78 -19.74 3.67
CA GLY A 118 -17.51 -19.12 4.04
C GLY A 118 -16.96 -18.28 2.89
N VAL A 119 -16.26 -17.20 3.22
CA VAL A 119 -15.49 -16.39 2.26
C VAL A 119 -14.03 -16.40 2.72
N MET A 120 -13.12 -16.76 1.82
CA MET A 120 -11.68 -16.60 2.04
C MET A 120 -11.25 -15.29 1.39
N TYR A 121 -10.69 -14.38 2.19
CA TYR A 121 -10.13 -13.13 1.71
C TYR A 121 -8.61 -13.17 1.80
N PHE A 122 -7.95 -12.80 0.71
CA PHE A 122 -6.51 -12.61 0.64
C PHE A 122 -6.26 -11.12 0.42
N HIS A 123 -5.47 -10.50 1.29
CA HIS A 123 -5.15 -9.08 1.15
C HIS A 123 -4.28 -8.83 -0.10
N GLY A 124 -4.34 -7.59 -0.60
CA GLY A 124 -3.48 -7.13 -1.69
C GLY A 124 -2.06 -6.79 -1.22
N GLY A 125 -1.45 -5.78 -1.84
CA GLY A 125 -0.11 -5.31 -1.42
C GLY A 125 1.07 -6.01 -2.12
N GLY A 126 0.83 -6.65 -3.26
CA GLY A 126 1.89 -7.13 -4.15
C GLY A 126 2.87 -8.11 -3.50
N TRP A 127 2.39 -8.91 -2.53
CA TRP A 127 3.18 -9.84 -1.73
C TRP A 127 4.24 -9.21 -0.82
N ALA A 128 4.20 -7.89 -0.64
CA ALA A 128 5.19 -7.16 0.16
C ALA A 128 4.56 -6.31 1.27
N LEU A 129 3.30 -5.92 1.14
CA LEU A 129 2.65 -4.93 2.01
C LEU A 129 1.32 -5.46 2.57
N GLY A 130 1.00 -5.02 3.78
CA GLY A 130 -0.24 -5.35 4.47
C GLY A 130 -0.16 -6.66 5.27
N THR A 131 -1.10 -6.79 6.20
CA THR A 131 -1.21 -7.94 7.12
C THR A 131 -2.67 -8.33 7.28
N GLY A 132 -2.91 -9.62 7.55
CA GLY A 132 -4.25 -10.15 7.87
C GLY A 132 -4.68 -9.92 9.31
N SER A 133 -3.75 -9.52 10.18
CA SER A 133 -3.97 -9.19 11.58
C SER A 133 -3.40 -7.81 11.92
N GLU A 134 -3.87 -7.18 13.00
CA GLU A 134 -3.11 -6.12 13.66
C GLU A 134 -1.90 -6.73 14.40
#